data_AF-A0A2A9D426-F1
#
_entry.id   AF-A0A2A9D426-F1
#
_cell.length_a   1.000
_cell.length_b   1.000
_cell.length_c   1.000
_cell.angle_alpha   90.00
_cell.angle_beta   90.00
_cell.angle_gamma   90.00
#
_symmetry.space_group_name_H-M   'P 1'
#
loop_
_entity.id
_entity.type
_entity.pdbx_description
1 polymer ?
#
loop_
_entity_poly.entity_id
_entity_poly.type
_entity_poly.pdbx_seq_one_letter_code
_entity_poly.pdbx_strand_id
1 'polypeptide(L)'
;MPHELVILTREPIALGVVERVVREWNPIAANAVHRMPDRSLAVVDTLGVVVLRLFTGRVLRDVDQAERALAVAPESGSVWTEATVPWSRLDAGRACAQRVARAAGGDVRERL
;
A
#
# COMPACT_ATOMS: atom_id res chain seq x y z
N MET A 1 6.04 7.42 15.15
CA MET A 1 6.11 6.18 14.34
C MET A 1 5.27 6.36 13.10
N PRO A 2 5.65 5.80 11.93
CA PRO A 2 4.79 5.80 10.75
C PRO A 2 3.49 5.04 11.05
N HIS A 3 2.40 5.39 10.38
CA HIS A 3 1.15 4.65 10.49
C HIS A 3 1.23 3.43 9.58
N GLU A 4 0.99 2.26 10.16
CA GLU A 4 1.09 0.97 9.48
C GLU A 4 -0.29 0.57 8.93
N LEU A 5 -0.29 0.28 7.63
CA LEU A 5 -1.45 -0.14 6.88
C LEU A 5 -1.17 -1.51 6.27
N VAL A 6 -2.24 -2.23 5.98
CA VAL A 6 -2.21 -3.48 5.24
C VAL A 6 -3.15 -3.33 4.05
N ILE A 7 -2.66 -3.65 2.86
CA ILE A 7 -3.48 -3.76 1.66
C ILE A 7 -3.72 -5.24 1.40
N LEU A 8 -4.98 -5.65 1.39
CA LEU A 8 -5.41 -7.00 1.11
C LEU A 8 -5.97 -7.06 -0.30
N THR A 9 -5.43 -7.97 -1.12
CA THR A 9 -5.84 -8.17 -2.52
C THR A 9 -5.94 -9.65 -2.83
N ARG A 10 -6.59 -10.04 -3.93
CA ARG A 10 -6.60 -11.46 -4.38
C ARG A 10 -5.29 -11.86 -5.06
N GLU A 11 -4.60 -10.89 -5.66
CA GLU A 11 -3.36 -11.07 -6.41
C GLU A 11 -2.31 -10.04 -5.98
N PRO A 12 -1.00 -10.30 -6.22
CA PRO A 12 0.03 -9.31 -5.94
C PRO A 12 -0.21 -7.99 -6.67
N ILE A 13 -0.01 -6.87 -5.96
CA ILE A 13 -0.17 -5.54 -6.56
C ILE A 13 0.93 -5.34 -7.62
N ALA A 14 0.54 -5.32 -8.88
CA ALA A 14 1.46 -5.08 -9.98
C ALA A 14 1.99 -3.64 -9.96
N LEU A 15 3.27 -3.45 -10.29
CA LEU A 15 3.88 -2.11 -10.35
C LEU A 15 3.08 -1.14 -11.26
N GLY A 16 2.63 -1.62 -12.41
CA GLY A 16 1.85 -0.80 -13.35
C GLY A 16 0.53 -0.29 -12.77
N VAL A 17 -0.06 -0.98 -11.79
CA VAL A 17 -1.24 -0.50 -11.06
C VAL A 17 -0.86 0.70 -10.18
N VAL A 18 0.25 0.60 -9.45
CA VAL A 18 0.75 1.69 -8.60
C VAL A 18 1.12 2.91 -9.45
N GLU A 19 1.91 2.72 -10.52
CA GLU A 19 2.32 3.80 -11.41
C GLU A 19 1.12 4.51 -12.07
N ARG A 20 0.12 3.74 -12.51
CA ARG A 20 -1.10 4.30 -13.09
C ARG A 20 -1.89 5.14 -12.07
N VAL A 21 -2.15 4.59 -10.89
CA VAL A 21 -2.87 5.31 -9.81
C VAL A 21 -2.14 6.60 -9.42
N VAL A 22 -0.82 6.52 -9.30
CA VAL A 22 -0.01 7.68 -8.91
C VAL A 22 0.00 8.73 -10.03
N ARG A 23 0.03 8.33 -11.31
CA ARG A 23 -0.05 9.26 -12.44
C ARG A 23 -1.42 9.95 -12.54
N GLU A 24 -2.51 9.24 -12.25
CA GLU A 24 -3.87 9.81 -12.20
C GLU A 24 -4.01 10.84 -11.06
N TRP A 25 -3.37 10.59 -9.93
CA TRP A 25 -3.41 11.47 -8.76
C TRP A 25 -2.41 12.63 -8.84
N ASN A 26 -1.26 12.42 -9.48
CA ASN A 26 -0.16 13.36 -9.58
C ASN A 26 0.45 13.38 -11.00
N PRO A 27 -0.25 14.00 -11.96
CA PRO A 27 0.14 13.96 -13.38
C PRO A 27 1.44 14.72 -13.68
N ILE A 28 1.90 15.59 -12.76
CA ILE A 28 3.11 16.40 -12.92
C ILE A 28 4.36 15.61 -12.50
N ALA A 29 4.22 14.62 -11.62
CA ALA A 29 5.34 13.86 -11.10
C ALA A 29 5.61 12.61 -11.96
N ALA A 30 6.31 12.81 -13.08
CA ALA A 30 6.68 11.76 -14.03
C ALA A 30 7.44 10.57 -13.41
N ASN A 31 8.08 10.77 -12.25
CA ASN A 31 8.86 9.77 -11.51
C ASN A 31 8.37 9.59 -10.06
N ALA A 32 7.06 9.64 -9.82
CA ALA A 32 6.52 9.58 -8.47
C ALA A 32 6.59 8.21 -7.78
N VAL A 33 7.06 7.16 -8.48
CA VAL A 33 7.20 5.80 -7.93
C VAL A 33 8.66 5.36 -8.05
N HIS A 34 9.27 5.02 -6.92
CA HIS A 34 10.66 4.60 -6.84
C HIS A 34 10.76 3.18 -6.29
N ARG A 35 11.57 2.34 -6.94
CA ARG A 35 11.97 1.04 -6.39
C ARG A 35 13.08 1.25 -5.37
N MET A 36 12.91 0.70 -4.18
CA MET A 36 13.85 0.83 -3.08
C MET A 36 14.75 -0.42 -2.99
N PRO A 37 15.94 -0.32 -2.35
CA PRO A 37 16.87 -1.45 -2.22
C PRO A 37 16.30 -2.66 -1.47
N ASP A 38 15.34 -2.45 -0.57
CA ASP A 38 14.65 -3.49 0.20
C ASP A 38 13.47 -4.12 -0.56
N ARG A 39 13.38 -3.89 -1.87
CA ARG A 39 12.28 -4.35 -2.75
C ARG A 39 10.91 -3.73 -2.42
N SER A 40 10.88 -2.68 -1.60
CA SER A 40 9.67 -1.85 -1.44
C SER A 40 9.55 -0.84 -2.58
N LEU A 41 8.35 -0.27 -2.72
CA LEU A 41 8.07 0.87 -3.59
C LEU A 41 7.84 2.10 -2.70
N ALA A 42 8.50 3.21 -3.01
CA ALA A 42 8.20 4.51 -2.41
C ALA A 42 7.42 5.36 -3.40
N VAL A 43 6.28 5.88 -2.96
CA VAL A 43 5.48 6.87 -3.69
C VAL A 43 5.78 8.24 -3.11
N VAL A 44 6.06 9.22 -3.97
CA VAL A 44 6.37 10.61 -3.57
C VAL A 44 5.32 11.59 -4.12
N ASP A 45 5.14 12.71 -3.43
CA ASP A 45 4.32 13.83 -3.91
C ASP A 45 5.06 14.73 -4.91
N THR A 46 4.42 15.82 -5.33
CA THR A 46 5.00 16.82 -6.24
C THR A 46 6.26 17.50 -5.71
N LEU A 47 6.51 17.44 -4.39
CA LEU A 47 7.69 18.00 -3.74
C LEU A 47 8.79 16.94 -3.53
N GLY A 48 8.59 15.71 -4.03
CA GLY A 48 9.51 14.60 -3.83
C GLY A 48 9.46 14.00 -2.41
N VAL A 49 8.44 14.34 -1.61
CA VAL A 49 8.29 13.82 -0.25
C VAL A 49 7.54 12.49 -0.29
N VAL A 50 8.06 11.48 0.39
CA VAL A 50 7.42 10.16 0.49
C VAL A 50 6.04 10.31 1.16
N VAL A 51 5.02 9.75 0.51
CA VAL A 51 3.63 9.72 1.01
C VAL A 51 3.17 8.31 1.34
N LEU A 52 3.72 7.30 0.69
CA LEU A 52 3.37 5.91 0.89
C LEU A 52 4.58 5.03 0.57
N ARG A 53 4.83 4.02 1.39
CA ARG A 53 5.76 2.94 1.08
C ARG A 53 5.00 1.62 1.06
N LEU A 54 5.17 0.84 0.00
CA LEU A 54 4.55 -0.47 -0.19
C LEU A 54 5.63 -1.55 -0.16
N PHE A 55 5.48 -2.53 0.71
CA PHE A 55 6.39 -3.67 0.77
C PHE A 55 5.95 -4.79 -0.18
N THR A 56 6.79 -5.81 -0.35
CA THR A 56 6.44 -6.95 -1.20
C THR A 56 5.28 -7.72 -0.58
N GLY A 57 4.23 -7.96 -1.36
CA GLY A 57 3.08 -8.74 -0.92
C GLY A 57 3.44 -10.21 -0.66
N ARG A 58 2.79 -10.81 0.35
CA ARG A 58 2.90 -12.24 0.67
C ARG A 58 1.53 -12.90 0.65
N VAL A 59 1.44 -14.12 0.16
CA VAL A 59 0.19 -14.90 0.25
C VAL A 59 -0.07 -15.26 1.72
N LEU A 60 -1.27 -14.94 2.18
CA LEU A 60 -1.72 -15.25 3.53
C LEU A 60 -2.03 -16.74 3.62
N ARG A 61 -1.26 -17.45 4.45
CA ARG A 61 -1.43 -18.90 4.68
C ARG A 61 -2.13 -19.22 6.01
N ASP A 62 -2.04 -18.30 6.96
CA ASP A 62 -2.57 -18.43 8.32
C ASP A 62 -3.50 -17.25 8.58
N VAL A 63 -4.80 -17.50 8.57
CA VAL A 63 -5.83 -16.49 8.83
C VAL A 63 -5.87 -16.11 10.31
N ASP A 64 -5.61 -17.06 11.21
CA ASP A 64 -5.63 -16.83 12.67
C ASP A 64 -4.51 -15.88 13.12
N GLN A 65 -3.36 -15.93 12.45
CA GLN A 65 -2.29 -14.95 12.66
C GLN A 65 -2.72 -13.55 12.18
N ALA A 66 -3.44 -13.49 11.06
CA ALA A 66 -3.87 -12.26 10.43
C ALA A 66 -4.98 -11.55 11.21
N GLU A 67 -5.93 -12.32 11.75
CA GLU A 67 -7.00 -11.86 12.65
C GLU A 67 -6.46 -11.18 13.90
N ARG A 68 -5.32 -11.64 14.42
CA ARG A 68 -4.68 -11.00 15.58
C ARG A 68 -4.02 -9.66 15.25
N ALA A 69 -3.73 -9.40 13.98
CA ALA A 69 -3.05 -8.20 13.53
C ALA A 69 -3.99 -7.16 12.89
N LEU A 70 -5.22 -7.54 12.55
CA LEU A 70 -6.22 -6.69 11.89
C LEU A 70 -7.52 -6.68 12.70
N ALA A 71 -8.23 -5.55 12.67
CA ALA A 71 -9.55 -5.45 13.29
C ALA A 71 -10.62 -6.37 12.65
N VAL A 72 -10.39 -6.86 11.42
CA VAL A 72 -11.30 -7.73 10.68
C VAL A 72 -10.49 -8.84 10.00
N ALA A 73 -10.99 -10.07 10.10
CA ALA A 73 -10.40 -11.25 9.49
C ALA A 73 -10.30 -11.11 7.96
N PRO A 74 -9.11 -11.33 7.35
CA PRO A 74 -8.99 -11.44 5.91
C PRO A 74 -9.48 -12.79 5.39
N GLU A 75 -9.86 -12.84 4.11
CA GLU A 75 -10.16 -14.11 3.44
C GLU A 75 -8.88 -14.95 3.25
N SER A 76 -8.98 -16.27 3.43
CA SER A 76 -7.89 -17.21 3.15
C SER A 76 -7.46 -17.12 1.69
N GLY A 77 -6.14 -17.15 1.44
CA GLY A 77 -5.57 -17.01 0.10
C GLY A 77 -5.41 -15.57 -0.39
N SER A 78 -5.80 -14.57 0.40
CA SER A 78 -5.50 -13.16 0.10
C SER A 78 -4.00 -12.89 0.08
N VAL A 79 -3.58 -11.91 -0.71
CA VAL A 79 -2.24 -11.32 -0.68
C VAL A 79 -2.22 -10.17 0.32
N TRP A 80 -1.35 -10.29 1.31
CA TRP A 80 -1.08 -9.29 2.32
C TRP A 80 0.09 -8.42 1.89
N THR A 81 -0.15 -7.13 1.68
CA THR A 81 0.87 -6.14 1.36
C THR A 81 0.99 -5.14 2.50
N GLU A 82 2.12 -5.15 3.19
CA GLU A 82 2.38 -4.12 4.23
C GLU A 82 2.62 -2.77 3.56
N ALA A 83 2.13 -1.72 4.22
CA ALA A 83 2.31 -0.35 3.77
C ALA A 83 2.59 0.56 4.97
N THR A 84 3.42 1.58 4.76
CA THR A 84 3.68 2.60 5.79
C THR A 84 3.41 3.98 5.25
N VAL A 85 2.81 4.82 6.09
CA VAL A 85 2.51 6.22 5.79
C VAL A 85 3.23 7.12 6.79
N PRO A 86 4.05 8.08 6.34
CA PRO A 86 4.65 9.07 7.22
C PRO A 86 3.58 9.89 7.95
N TRP A 87 3.81 10.18 9.23
CA TRP A 87 2.83 10.91 10.06
C TRP A 87 2.51 12.32 9.54
N SER A 88 3.50 12.98 8.93
CA SER A 88 3.32 14.29 8.28
C SER A 88 2.44 14.23 7.03
N ARG A 89 2.07 13.03 6.56
CA ARG A 89 1.34 12.80 5.30
C ARG A 89 0.19 11.79 5.46
N LEU A 90 -0.36 11.61 6.66
CA LEU A 90 -1.40 10.61 6.94
C LEU A 90 -2.56 10.62 5.94
N ASP A 91 -3.18 11.77 5.72
CA ASP A 91 -4.35 11.87 4.83
C ASP A 91 -3.99 11.54 3.38
N ALA A 92 -2.89 12.12 2.88
CA ALA A 92 -2.43 11.90 1.51
C ALA A 92 -1.99 10.44 1.29
N GLY A 93 -1.24 9.87 2.23
CA GLY A 93 -0.74 8.50 2.17
C GLY A 93 -1.85 7.47 2.30
N ARG A 94 -2.82 7.68 3.21
CA ARG A 94 -4.01 6.84 3.31
C ARG A 94 -4.85 6.92 2.04
N ALA A 95 -5.09 8.12 1.51
CA ALA A 95 -5.84 8.28 0.27
C ALA A 95 -5.12 7.62 -0.91
N CYS A 96 -3.79 7.67 -0.96
CA CYS A 96 -2.99 6.96 -1.95
C CYS A 96 -3.13 5.43 -1.80
N ALA A 97 -2.96 4.89 -0.58
CA ALA A 97 -3.12 3.47 -0.29
C ALA A 97 -4.51 2.96 -0.68
N GLN A 98 -5.57 3.72 -0.38
CA GLN A 98 -6.95 3.38 -0.73
C GLN A 98 -7.16 3.33 -2.25
N ARG A 99 -6.58 4.28 -3.01
CA ARG A 99 -6.67 4.25 -4.47
C ARG A 99 -5.92 3.05 -5.05
N VAL A 100 -4.72 2.74 -4.54
CA VAL A 100 -3.95 1.57 -4.95
C VAL A 100 -4.71 0.27 -4.65
N ALA A 101 -5.26 0.14 -3.44
CA ALA A 101 -6.05 -1.02 -3.04
C ALA A 101 -7.26 -1.22 -3.96
N ARG A 102 -8.06 -0.18 -4.18
CA ARG A 102 -9.23 -0.23 -5.08
C ARG A 102 -8.84 -0.62 -6.51
N ALA A 103 -7.76 -0.04 -7.02
CA ALA A 103 -7.27 -0.34 -8.37
C ALA A 103 -6.76 -1.78 -8.51
N ALA A 104 -6.31 -2.40 -7.42
CA ALA A 104 -5.90 -3.80 -7.34
C ALA A 104 -7.06 -4.75 -6.94
N GLY A 105 -8.29 -4.26 -6.84
CA GLY A 105 -9.45 -5.07 -6.47
C GLY A 105 -9.47 -5.49 -4.98
N GLY A 106 -8.85 -4.68 -4.12
CA GLY A 106 -8.70 -4.95 -2.70
C GLY A 106 -9.06 -3.77 -1.80
N ASP A 107 -8.68 -3.88 -0.53
CA ASP A 107 -9.01 -2.93 0.52
C ASP A 107 -7.84 -2.64 1.46
N VAL A 108 -7.91 -1.48 2.13
CA VAL A 108 -6.93 -1.05 3.13
C VAL A 108 -7.46 -1.34 4.52
N ARG A 109 -6.61 -1.92 5.37
CA ARG A 109 -6.86 -2.17 6.78
C ARG A 109 -5.79 -1.49 7.63
N GLU A 110 -6.20 -1.09 8.83
CA GLU A 110 -5.28 -0.64 9.87
C GLU A 110 -4.70 -1.85 10.59
N ARG A 111 -3.41 -1.77 10.90
CA ARG A 111 -2.78 -2.72 11.80
C ARG A 111 -3.06 -2.31 13.26
N LEU A 112 -3.45 -3.28 14.08
CA LEU A 112 -3.70 -3.11 15.51
C LEU A 112 -2.39 -2.88 16.30
#